data_AF-A0AAN9F4C5-F1
#
_entry.id   AF-A0AAN9F4C5-F1
#
_cell.length_a   1.000
_cell.length_b   1.000
_cell.length_c   1.000
_cell.angle_alpha   90.00
_cell.angle_beta   90.00
_cell.angle_gamma   90.00
#
_symmetry.space_group_name_H-M   'P 1'
#
loop_
_entity.id
_entity.type
_entity.pdbx_description
1 polymer ?
#
loop_
_entity_poly.entity_id
_entity_poly.type
_entity_poly.pdbx_seq_one_letter_code
_entity_poly.pdbx_strand_id
1 'polypeptide(L)'
;MFLDWGSFTNLEDHPIERIWVVWKKDMFGVEVIRHSSQLVHCRVNYNHDDSLYYVTFVYAHNDSERRIELWEDLKEIGESMMGKWMLLGDFSCCLNVQEKIGGLPLEPHNLQEFRDMVLHCQLEDMNYCGSFYTWNNNQEDGERILSKLDRVLVNYNWCRDWPDVQAEFGNCGVSDHSPMVIHWSNSERCKGQSFKFLNHLTMDPEFIQIVNHNWSKRREGCAMYRIMRNLEHIKDGLKDLNQRKFKSIDVKEIQAREKLDYIQNLLQSDPMNYHLLKMEKEEKEEHSKVSPLCELCGRAEESCRHLFFECDWSRKLLDLAANWVGVEAVHFKFQN
;
A
#
# COMPACT_ATOMS: atom_id res chain seq x y z
N MET A 1 -11.13 16.65 -1.96
CA MET A 1 -9.69 16.96 -2.00
C MET A 1 -8.89 15.90 -2.79
N PHE A 2 -9.49 15.29 -3.84
CA PHE A 2 -8.82 14.31 -4.73
C PHE A 2 -9.37 14.38 -6.17
N LEU A 3 -9.76 15.57 -6.64
CA LEU A 3 -10.36 15.73 -7.98
C LEU A 3 -9.42 15.25 -9.11
N ASP A 4 -8.11 15.29 -8.86
CA ASP A 4 -7.06 14.94 -9.84
C ASP A 4 -6.66 13.46 -9.82
N TRP A 5 -7.35 12.62 -9.04
CA TRP A 5 -7.07 11.19 -8.96
C TRP A 5 -8.11 10.37 -9.73
N GLY A 6 -7.68 9.22 -10.24
CA GLY A 6 -8.52 8.15 -10.76
C GLY A 6 -8.45 6.95 -9.84
N SER A 7 -9.49 6.13 -9.89
CA SER A 7 -9.56 4.91 -9.09
C SER A 7 -10.36 3.82 -9.80
N PHE A 8 -10.11 2.58 -9.40
CA PHE A 8 -10.90 1.40 -9.75
C PHE A 8 -10.92 0.42 -8.57
N THR A 9 -12.05 -0.25 -8.35
CA THR A 9 -12.19 -1.36 -7.39
C THR A 9 -12.82 -2.56 -8.08
N ASN A 10 -12.48 -3.78 -7.65
CA ASN A 10 -13.10 -5.00 -8.18
C ASN A 10 -14.41 -5.38 -7.46
N LEU A 11 -15.20 -4.37 -7.04
CA LEU A 11 -16.46 -4.59 -6.30
C LEU A 11 -17.45 -5.45 -7.10
N GLU A 12 -17.49 -5.30 -8.42
CA GLU A 12 -18.41 -6.05 -9.29
C GLU A 12 -18.11 -7.56 -9.28
N ASP A 13 -16.88 -7.96 -8.94
CA ASP A 13 -16.43 -9.36 -8.98
C ASP A 13 -16.41 -10.04 -7.61
N HIS A 14 -16.47 -9.27 -6.52
CA HIS A 14 -16.41 -9.82 -5.18
C HIS A 14 -17.24 -8.98 -4.18
N PRO A 15 -18.05 -9.60 -3.30
CA PRO A 15 -18.94 -8.89 -2.36
C PRO A 15 -18.21 -8.03 -1.32
N ILE A 16 -16.89 -8.16 -1.25
CA ILE A 16 -16.00 -7.35 -0.42
C ILE A 16 -14.98 -6.78 -1.40
N GLU A 17 -14.86 -5.47 -1.51
CA GLU A 17 -13.90 -4.80 -2.40
C GLU A 17 -12.47 -5.19 -2.02
N ARG A 18 -11.85 -6.11 -2.77
CA ARG A 18 -10.56 -6.68 -2.35
C ARG A 18 -9.36 -5.94 -2.93
N ILE A 19 -9.49 -5.38 -4.13
CA ILE A 19 -8.40 -4.72 -4.86
C ILE A 19 -8.80 -3.28 -5.15
N TRP A 20 -7.94 -2.34 -4.76
CA TRP A 20 -8.08 -0.92 -5.03
C TRP A 20 -6.89 -0.44 -5.84
N VAL A 21 -7.16 0.13 -7.02
CA VAL A 21 -6.15 0.76 -7.86
C VAL A 21 -6.42 2.26 -7.86
N VAL A 22 -5.44 3.06 -7.45
CA VAL A 22 -5.55 4.52 -7.40
C VAL A 22 -4.38 5.17 -8.11
N TRP A 23 -4.63 6.22 -8.90
CA TRP A 23 -3.59 6.89 -9.67
C TRP A 23 -3.85 8.38 -9.81
N LYS A 24 -2.80 9.14 -10.13
CA LYS A 24 -2.88 10.56 -10.45
C LYS A 24 -3.18 10.74 -11.93
N LYS A 25 -4.33 11.35 -12.29
CA LYS A 25 -4.79 11.50 -13.68
C LYS A 25 -3.91 12.42 -14.52
N ASP A 26 -3.27 13.40 -13.89
CA ASP A 26 -2.31 14.29 -14.55
C ASP A 26 -1.02 13.57 -14.93
N MET A 27 -0.59 12.59 -14.12
CA MET A 27 0.63 11.81 -14.35
C MET A 27 0.39 10.56 -15.22
N PHE A 28 -0.75 9.88 -15.03
CA PHE A 28 -1.02 8.58 -15.62
C PHE A 28 -2.41 8.50 -16.26
N GLY A 29 -2.45 8.03 -17.50
CA GLY A 29 -3.64 7.46 -18.11
C GLY A 29 -3.73 5.97 -17.75
N VAL A 30 -4.80 5.56 -17.05
CA VAL A 30 -5.02 4.15 -16.69
C VAL A 30 -6.35 3.71 -17.28
N GLU A 31 -6.32 2.60 -18.00
CA GLU A 31 -7.49 1.93 -18.56
C GLU A 31 -7.52 0.49 -18.05
N VAL A 32 -8.61 0.12 -17.38
CA VAL A 32 -8.82 -1.26 -16.93
C VAL A 32 -9.30 -2.09 -18.12
N ILE A 33 -8.56 -3.14 -18.46
CA ILE A 33 -8.86 -4.00 -19.61
C ILE A 33 -9.62 -5.26 -19.15
N ARG A 34 -9.21 -5.82 -18.01
CA ARG A 34 -9.79 -7.04 -17.43
C ARG A 34 -9.69 -6.95 -15.92
N HIS A 35 -10.68 -7.47 -15.22
CA HIS A 35 -10.67 -7.58 -13.77
C HIS A 35 -11.42 -8.85 -13.35
N SER A 36 -11.12 -9.33 -12.15
CA SER A 36 -11.81 -10.43 -11.49
C SER A 36 -11.70 -10.28 -9.97
N SER A 37 -12.21 -11.25 -9.23
CA SER A 37 -12.08 -11.30 -7.77
C SER A 37 -10.63 -11.42 -7.26
N GLN A 38 -9.69 -11.76 -8.16
CA GLN A 38 -8.28 -12.02 -7.85
C GLN A 38 -7.29 -11.14 -8.60
N LEU A 39 -7.72 -10.39 -9.63
CA LEU A 39 -6.82 -9.49 -10.36
C LEU A 39 -7.50 -8.22 -10.90
N VAL A 40 -6.69 -7.20 -11.16
CA VAL A 40 -7.05 -6.04 -12.00
C VAL A 40 -5.93 -5.81 -13.01
N HIS A 41 -6.22 -5.98 -14.30
CA HIS A 41 -5.31 -5.77 -15.41
C HIS A 41 -5.56 -4.43 -16.09
N CYS A 42 -4.52 -3.60 -16.14
CA CYS A 42 -4.57 -2.24 -16.64
C CYS A 42 -3.57 -2.02 -17.77
N ARG A 43 -3.97 -1.20 -18.74
CA ARG A 43 -3.07 -0.48 -19.63
C ARG A 43 -2.74 0.87 -18.98
N VAL A 44 -1.46 1.17 -18.86
CA VAL A 44 -0.96 2.39 -18.22
C VAL A 44 -0.12 3.17 -19.22
N ASN A 45 -0.46 4.45 -19.36
CA ASN A 45 0.31 5.44 -20.09
C ASN A 45 0.88 6.45 -19.08
N TYR A 46 2.19 6.66 -19.10
CA TYR A 46 2.84 7.75 -18.38
C TYR A 46 2.84 9.03 -19.24
N ASN A 47 2.00 10.00 -18.86
CA ASN A 47 1.66 11.15 -19.69
C ASN A 47 2.85 12.07 -20.04
N HIS A 48 3.98 11.97 -19.33
CA HIS A 48 5.13 12.84 -19.54
C HIS A 48 6.04 12.40 -20.69
N ASP A 49 6.13 11.11 -20.97
CA ASP A 49 6.99 10.56 -22.02
C ASP A 49 6.26 9.59 -22.97
N ASP A 50 4.92 9.53 -22.86
CA ASP A 50 4.04 8.63 -23.61
C ASP A 50 4.41 7.14 -23.49
N SER A 51 5.12 6.76 -22.41
CA SER A 51 5.44 5.36 -22.14
C SER A 51 4.19 4.54 -21.89
N LEU A 52 3.95 3.55 -22.75
CA LEU A 52 2.87 2.58 -22.62
C LEU A 52 3.38 1.26 -22.05
N TYR A 53 2.69 0.77 -21.02
CA TYR A 53 2.97 -0.51 -20.38
C TYR A 53 1.71 -1.10 -19.75
N TYR A 54 1.79 -2.35 -19.32
CA TYR A 54 0.69 -3.08 -18.73
C TYR A 54 1.02 -3.47 -17.31
N VAL A 55 0.03 -3.38 -16.43
CA VAL A 55 0.17 -3.71 -15.01
C VAL A 55 -0.99 -4.60 -14.61
N THR A 56 -0.69 -5.76 -14.03
CA THR A 56 -1.69 -6.62 -13.39
C THR A 56 -1.49 -6.59 -11.89
N PHE A 57 -2.45 -6.05 -11.16
CA PHE A 57 -2.51 -6.12 -9.70
C PHE A 57 -3.14 -7.45 -9.29
N VAL A 58 -2.49 -8.21 -8.43
CA VAL A 58 -2.93 -9.55 -8.01
C VAL A 58 -3.24 -9.56 -6.52
N TYR A 59 -4.37 -10.14 -6.15
CA TYR A 59 -4.69 -10.52 -4.78
C TYR A 59 -5.40 -11.87 -4.79
N ALA A 60 -4.59 -12.92 -4.77
CA ALA A 60 -5.05 -14.28 -4.97
C ALA A 60 -5.95 -14.79 -3.82
N HIS A 61 -6.62 -15.91 -4.05
CA HIS A 61 -7.23 -16.67 -2.98
C HIS A 61 -6.20 -17.52 -2.22
N ASN A 62 -6.40 -17.66 -0.91
CA ASN A 62 -5.63 -18.61 -0.10
C ASN A 62 -5.94 -20.08 -0.46
N ASP A 63 -7.13 -20.33 -1.01
CA ASP A 63 -7.57 -21.63 -1.51
C ASP A 63 -6.92 -21.95 -2.86
N SER A 64 -6.25 -23.09 -2.96
CA SER A 64 -5.54 -23.52 -4.16
C SER A 64 -6.44 -23.79 -5.35
N GLU A 65 -7.61 -24.39 -5.13
CA GLU A 65 -8.55 -24.73 -6.21
C GLU A 65 -9.09 -23.45 -6.85
N ARG A 66 -9.36 -22.42 -6.04
CA ARG A 66 -9.80 -21.11 -6.55
C ARG A 66 -8.70 -20.33 -7.27
N ARG A 67 -7.43 -20.56 -6.93
CA ARG A 67 -6.31 -19.91 -7.64
C ARG A 67 -6.13 -20.41 -9.07
N ILE A 68 -6.65 -21.58 -9.42
CA ILE A 68 -6.56 -22.10 -10.79
C ILE A 68 -7.16 -21.10 -11.79
N GLU A 69 -8.29 -20.47 -11.44
CA GLU A 69 -8.92 -19.44 -12.29
C GLU A 69 -8.00 -18.24 -12.51
N LEU A 70 -7.28 -17.79 -11.47
CA LEU A 70 -6.28 -16.73 -11.59
C LEU A 70 -5.13 -17.13 -12.53
N TRP A 71 -4.66 -18.38 -12.45
CA TRP A 71 -3.58 -18.85 -13.33
C TRP A 71 -4.00 -18.88 -14.79
N GLU A 72 -5.21 -19.34 -15.09
CA GLU A 72 -5.74 -19.32 -16.46
C GLU A 72 -5.97 -17.89 -16.97
N ASP A 73 -6.54 -17.00 -16.15
CA ASP A 73 -6.70 -15.58 -16.50
C ASP A 73 -5.34 -14.94 -16.87
N LEU A 74 -4.29 -15.21 -16.09
CA LEU A 74 -2.94 -14.67 -16.34
C LEU A 74 -2.31 -15.25 -17.60
N LYS A 75 -2.53 -16.55 -17.90
CA LYS A 75 -2.05 -17.18 -19.14
C LYS A 75 -2.73 -16.57 -20.37
N GLU A 76 -4.04 -16.36 -20.34
CA GLU A 76 -4.78 -15.71 -21.42
C GLU A 76 -4.29 -14.27 -21.67
N ILE A 77 -4.03 -13.51 -20.60
CA ILE A 77 -3.41 -12.17 -20.72
C ILE A 77 -2.02 -12.30 -21.35
N GLY A 78 -1.20 -13.24 -20.88
CA GLY A 78 0.16 -13.47 -21.37
C GLY A 78 0.22 -13.84 -22.86
N GLU A 79 -0.71 -14.66 -23.35
CA GLU A 79 -0.80 -15.08 -24.75
C GLU A 79 -1.05 -13.92 -25.72
N SER A 80 -1.75 -12.89 -25.26
CA SER A 80 -2.03 -11.68 -26.04
C SER A 80 -1.06 -10.53 -25.77
N MET A 81 -0.09 -10.72 -24.86
CA MET A 81 0.78 -9.66 -24.38
C MET A 81 1.93 -9.35 -25.32
N MET A 82 1.85 -8.20 -26.01
CA MET A 82 2.90 -7.71 -26.92
C MET A 82 3.79 -6.62 -26.30
N GLY A 83 3.39 -6.05 -25.15
CA GLY A 83 4.03 -4.89 -24.53
C GLY A 83 4.94 -5.22 -23.35
N LYS A 84 5.41 -4.17 -22.66
CA LYS A 84 6.03 -4.26 -21.33
C LYS A 84 4.95 -4.62 -20.32
N TRP A 85 5.14 -5.71 -19.59
CA TRP A 85 4.13 -6.19 -18.65
C TRP A 85 4.76 -6.50 -17.30
N MET A 86 4.10 -6.01 -16.25
CA MET A 86 4.42 -6.26 -14.86
C MET A 86 3.19 -6.82 -14.15
N LEU A 87 3.37 -7.90 -13.41
CA LEU A 87 2.40 -8.41 -12.46
C LEU A 87 2.94 -8.11 -11.07
N LEU A 88 2.10 -7.60 -10.17
CA LEU A 88 2.49 -7.37 -8.80
C LEU A 88 1.36 -7.60 -7.82
N GLY A 89 1.70 -8.10 -6.64
CA GLY A 89 0.77 -8.24 -5.53
C GLY A 89 1.00 -9.55 -4.77
N ASP A 90 -0.03 -9.97 -4.05
CA ASP A 90 -0.03 -11.18 -3.22
C ASP A 90 -0.59 -12.35 -4.04
N PHE A 91 0.27 -13.31 -4.34
CA PHE A 91 -0.06 -14.52 -5.08
C PHE A 91 -0.54 -15.65 -4.18
N SER A 92 -0.45 -15.47 -2.85
CA SER A 92 -0.77 -16.46 -1.82
C SER A 92 -0.14 -17.85 -2.07
N CYS A 93 0.96 -17.88 -2.83
CA CYS A 93 1.65 -19.08 -3.26
C CYS A 93 3.17 -18.82 -3.38
N CYS A 94 3.97 -19.76 -2.88
CA CYS A 94 5.41 -19.75 -3.07
C CYS A 94 5.77 -20.32 -4.44
N LEU A 95 6.86 -19.85 -5.03
CA LEU A 95 7.44 -20.38 -6.26
C LEU A 95 8.46 -21.48 -5.96
N ASN A 96 9.10 -21.45 -4.79
CA ASN A 96 10.15 -22.37 -4.37
C ASN A 96 9.97 -22.85 -2.93
N VAL A 97 10.52 -24.01 -2.60
CA VAL A 97 10.40 -24.60 -1.26
C VAL A 97 11.10 -23.74 -0.20
N GLN A 98 12.22 -23.11 -0.57
CA GLN A 98 13.04 -22.26 0.31
C GLN A 98 12.35 -20.95 0.70
N GLU A 99 11.27 -20.61 0.01
CA GLU A 99 10.50 -19.39 0.25
C GLU A 99 9.52 -19.52 1.39
N LYS A 100 9.51 -20.68 2.07
CA LYS A 100 8.76 -20.88 3.31
C LYS A 100 9.66 -21.42 4.41
N ILE A 101 9.50 -20.89 5.62
CA ILE A 101 10.04 -21.45 6.87
C ILE A 101 8.88 -21.70 7.82
N GLY A 102 8.94 -22.82 8.53
CA GLY A 102 7.96 -23.22 9.55
C GLY A 102 6.66 -23.79 8.96
N GLY A 103 5.79 -24.25 9.86
CA GLY A 103 4.50 -24.84 9.50
C GLY A 103 4.59 -26.11 8.66
N LEU A 104 3.48 -26.45 8.00
CA LEU A 104 3.43 -27.62 7.12
C LEU A 104 4.27 -27.39 5.85
N PRO A 105 4.91 -28.45 5.30
CA PRO A 105 5.58 -28.39 4.01
C PRO A 105 4.67 -27.85 2.90
N LEU A 106 5.27 -27.21 1.90
CA LEU A 106 4.54 -26.78 0.71
C LEU A 106 4.15 -27.99 -0.12
N GLU A 107 2.91 -27.99 -0.58
CA GLU A 107 2.40 -29.00 -1.49
C GLU A 107 3.06 -28.84 -2.88
N PRO A 108 3.70 -29.89 -3.44
CA PRO A 108 4.41 -29.80 -4.71
C PRO A 108 3.54 -29.36 -5.89
N HIS A 109 2.25 -29.73 -5.90
CA HIS A 109 1.32 -29.36 -6.97
C HIS A 109 1.12 -27.84 -7.03
N ASN A 110 0.94 -27.18 -5.87
CA ASN A 110 0.76 -25.72 -5.79
C ASN A 110 1.97 -24.97 -6.35
N LEU A 111 3.18 -25.44 -6.01
CA LEU A 111 4.42 -24.88 -6.54
C LEU A 111 4.48 -25.04 -8.07
N GLN A 112 4.09 -26.21 -8.58
CA GLN A 112 4.15 -26.52 -9.99
C GLN A 112 3.18 -25.68 -10.81
N GLU A 113 1.92 -25.53 -10.36
CA GLU A 113 0.92 -24.70 -11.04
C GLU A 113 1.38 -23.25 -11.18
N PHE A 114 1.95 -22.70 -10.10
CA PHE A 114 2.46 -21.33 -10.14
C PHE A 114 3.67 -21.20 -11.08
N ARG A 115 4.62 -22.16 -11.04
CA ARG A 115 5.76 -22.22 -11.96
C ARG A 115 5.33 -22.34 -13.42
N ASP A 116 4.33 -23.16 -13.70
CA ASP A 116 3.81 -23.36 -15.04
C ASP A 116 3.19 -22.08 -15.59
N MET A 117 2.44 -21.34 -14.76
CA MET A 117 1.92 -20.01 -15.13
C MET A 117 3.06 -19.02 -15.43
N VAL A 118 4.05 -18.92 -14.53
CA VAL A 118 5.22 -18.03 -14.71
C VAL A 118 5.98 -18.36 -16.00
N LEU A 119 6.22 -19.66 -16.25
CA LEU A 119 6.93 -20.13 -17.43
C LEU A 119 6.13 -19.90 -18.72
N HIS A 120 4.82 -20.20 -18.71
CA HIS A 120 3.93 -19.98 -19.87
C HIS A 120 3.92 -18.52 -20.29
N CYS A 121 3.85 -17.61 -19.31
CA CYS A 121 3.85 -16.18 -19.53
C CYS A 121 5.25 -15.59 -19.77
N GLN A 122 6.30 -16.42 -19.71
CA GLN A 122 7.71 -16.00 -19.85
C GLN A 122 8.08 -14.84 -18.92
N LEU A 123 7.66 -14.97 -17.66
CA LEU A 123 7.90 -13.97 -16.63
C LEU A 123 9.12 -14.34 -15.78
N GLU A 124 9.80 -13.32 -15.28
CA GLU A 124 10.87 -13.45 -14.30
C GLU A 124 10.62 -12.52 -13.11
N ASP A 125 11.18 -12.86 -11.94
CA ASP A 125 11.17 -11.93 -10.81
C ASP A 125 11.95 -10.66 -11.18
N MET A 126 11.34 -9.50 -10.98
CA MET A 126 12.04 -8.22 -11.07
C MET A 126 13.16 -8.19 -10.02
N ASN A 127 14.30 -7.59 -10.36
CA ASN A 127 15.35 -7.29 -9.38
C ASN A 127 14.75 -6.59 -8.16
N TYR A 128 15.11 -7.04 -6.95
CA TYR A 128 14.58 -6.46 -5.74
C TYR A 128 15.59 -6.37 -4.60
N CYS A 129 15.29 -5.50 -3.63
CA CYS A 129 15.98 -5.40 -2.35
C CYS A 129 15.00 -5.42 -1.19
N GLY A 130 15.52 -5.51 0.04
CA GLY A 130 14.73 -5.55 1.27
C GLY A 130 14.34 -6.97 1.68
N SER A 131 13.13 -7.11 2.25
CA SER A 131 12.63 -8.34 2.85
C SER A 131 12.49 -9.48 1.83
N PHE A 132 13.08 -10.63 2.15
CA PHE A 132 12.90 -11.85 1.35
C PHE A 132 11.56 -12.51 1.65
N TYR A 133 11.26 -12.71 2.93
CA TYR A 133 9.95 -13.17 3.39
C TYR A 133 9.01 -11.97 3.49
N THR A 134 7.93 -12.01 2.72
CA THR A 134 7.00 -10.89 2.61
C THR A 134 5.79 -11.06 3.51
N TRP A 135 5.49 -12.28 3.96
CA TRP A 135 4.38 -12.59 4.86
C TRP A 135 4.85 -13.35 6.09
N ASN A 136 4.19 -13.10 7.23
CA ASN A 136 4.39 -13.86 8.46
C ASN A 136 3.09 -14.04 9.25
N ASN A 137 2.96 -15.15 9.99
CA ASN A 137 1.76 -15.43 10.77
C ASN A 137 1.66 -14.68 12.13
N ASN A 138 2.60 -13.77 12.43
CA ASN A 138 2.72 -13.05 13.70
C ASN A 138 2.79 -13.93 14.97
N GLN A 139 3.12 -15.22 14.84
CA GLN A 139 3.26 -16.14 15.99
C GLN A 139 4.71 -16.14 16.53
N GLU A 140 4.88 -16.61 17.76
CA GLU A 140 6.20 -16.84 18.40
C GLU A 140 6.39 -18.32 18.77
N ASP A 141 7.38 -18.65 19.60
CA ASP A 141 7.54 -19.97 20.25
C ASP A 141 7.56 -21.19 19.31
N GLY A 142 8.38 -21.15 18.26
CA GLY A 142 8.54 -22.29 17.33
C GLY A 142 7.38 -22.46 16.34
N GLU A 143 6.32 -21.68 16.48
CA GLU A 143 5.14 -21.65 15.58
C GLU A 143 5.25 -20.54 14.52
N ARG A 144 6.36 -19.80 14.46
CA ARG A 144 6.60 -18.76 13.45
C ARG A 144 6.62 -19.38 12.06
N ILE A 145 5.76 -18.85 11.19
CA ILE A 145 5.73 -19.18 9.76
C ILE A 145 6.06 -17.91 8.98
N LEU A 146 6.95 -18.06 8.02
CA LEU A 146 7.38 -17.02 7.10
C LEU A 146 7.23 -17.52 5.68
N SER A 147 6.67 -16.71 4.79
CA SER A 147 6.50 -17.07 3.37
C SER A 147 6.79 -15.88 2.46
N LYS A 148 7.35 -16.12 1.27
CA LYS A 148 7.39 -15.13 0.18
C LYS A 148 6.14 -15.30 -0.69
N LEU A 149 5.13 -14.49 -0.43
CA LEU A 149 3.84 -14.52 -1.13
C LEU A 149 3.67 -13.34 -2.09
N ASP A 150 4.32 -12.22 -1.79
CA ASP A 150 4.28 -10.99 -2.57
C ASP A 150 5.43 -10.96 -3.58
N ARG A 151 5.10 -10.63 -4.83
CA ARG A 151 6.05 -10.65 -5.95
C ARG A 151 5.81 -9.52 -6.93
N VAL A 152 6.88 -9.22 -7.67
CA VAL A 152 6.85 -8.43 -8.90
C VAL A 152 7.43 -9.28 -10.00
N LEU A 153 6.60 -9.70 -10.94
CA LEU A 153 6.99 -10.50 -12.08
C LEU A 153 6.92 -9.63 -13.34
N VAL A 154 7.94 -9.73 -14.18
CA VAL A 154 8.06 -8.91 -15.39
C VAL A 154 8.41 -9.76 -16.60
N ASN A 155 7.96 -9.33 -17.77
CA ASN A 155 8.31 -10.01 -19.01
C ASN A 155 9.58 -9.45 -19.66
N TYR A 156 10.10 -10.16 -20.66
CA TYR A 156 11.31 -9.75 -21.39
C TYR A 156 11.28 -8.31 -21.92
N ASN A 157 10.13 -7.86 -22.44
CA ASN A 157 10.00 -6.50 -22.97
C ASN A 157 10.24 -5.44 -21.88
N TRP A 158 9.74 -5.69 -20.66
CA TRP A 158 10.00 -4.83 -19.52
C TRP A 158 11.49 -4.77 -19.21
N CYS A 159 12.14 -5.93 -19.04
CA CYS A 159 13.56 -6.00 -18.66
C CYS A 159 14.49 -5.40 -19.72
N ARG A 160 14.15 -5.55 -21.00
CA ARG A 160 14.90 -4.94 -22.10
C ARG A 160 14.84 -3.41 -22.09
N ASP A 161 13.66 -2.85 -21.85
CA ASP A 161 13.43 -1.41 -21.96
C ASP A 161 13.76 -0.68 -20.64
N TRP A 162 13.57 -1.33 -19.50
CA TRP A 162 13.72 -0.78 -18.15
C TRP A 162 14.56 -1.69 -17.22
N PRO A 163 15.82 -1.97 -17.56
CA PRO A 163 16.69 -2.89 -16.80
C PRO A 163 17.02 -2.38 -15.39
N ASP A 164 16.96 -1.06 -15.19
CA ASP A 164 17.35 -0.40 -13.94
C ASP A 164 16.16 -0.23 -12.96
N VAL A 165 14.95 -0.63 -13.34
CA VAL A 165 13.78 -0.60 -12.46
C VAL A 165 13.87 -1.79 -11.49
N GLN A 166 13.65 -1.52 -10.20
CA GLN A 166 13.73 -2.54 -9.15
C GLN A 166 12.57 -2.40 -8.16
N ALA A 167 12.24 -3.51 -7.51
CA ALA A 167 11.31 -3.53 -6.40
C ALA A 167 12.04 -3.39 -5.05
N GLU A 168 11.39 -2.80 -4.07
CA GLU A 168 11.80 -2.79 -2.67
C GLU A 168 10.67 -3.41 -1.85
N PHE A 169 10.98 -4.49 -1.13
CA PHE A 169 10.09 -5.07 -0.13
C PHE A 169 10.49 -4.51 1.23
N GLY A 170 9.67 -3.64 1.80
CA GLY A 170 9.93 -3.03 3.09
C GLY A 170 9.76 -4.02 4.26
N ASN A 171 9.99 -3.54 5.47
CA ASN A 171 9.58 -4.27 6.67
C ASN A 171 8.06 -4.27 6.81
N CYS A 172 7.48 -5.36 7.32
CA CYS A 172 6.03 -5.50 7.49
C CYS A 172 5.44 -4.53 8.53
N GLY A 173 6.26 -3.94 9.40
CA GLY A 173 5.80 -3.02 10.42
C GLY A 173 4.77 -3.72 11.31
N VAL A 174 3.56 -3.17 11.38
CA VAL A 174 2.44 -3.75 12.14
C VAL A 174 1.57 -4.73 11.32
N SER A 175 1.79 -4.84 10.01
CA SER A 175 1.09 -5.81 9.15
C SER A 175 1.76 -7.19 9.24
N ASP A 176 1.04 -8.22 8.80
CA ASP A 176 1.59 -9.52 8.44
C ASP A 176 2.31 -9.50 7.09
N HIS A 177 1.95 -8.59 6.18
CA HIS A 177 2.58 -8.41 4.87
C HIS A 177 3.60 -7.27 4.82
N SER A 178 4.60 -7.43 3.98
CA SER A 178 5.62 -6.43 3.66
C SER A 178 5.13 -5.51 2.55
N PRO A 179 5.19 -4.18 2.73
CA PRO A 179 4.84 -3.25 1.67
C PRO A 179 5.85 -3.37 0.52
N MET A 180 5.37 -3.18 -0.70
CA MET A 180 6.17 -3.30 -1.91
C MET A 180 6.16 -1.97 -2.68
N VAL A 181 7.34 -1.52 -3.09
CA VAL A 181 7.54 -0.24 -3.81
C VAL A 181 8.35 -0.50 -5.07
N ILE A 182 7.90 0.01 -6.22
CA ILE A 182 8.68 -0.03 -7.46
C ILE A 182 9.45 1.28 -7.62
N HIS A 183 10.77 1.19 -7.78
CA HIS A 183 11.64 2.34 -7.98
C HIS A 183 11.98 2.47 -9.46
N TRP A 184 11.59 3.61 -10.05
CA TRP A 184 11.99 3.96 -11.41
C TRP A 184 13.38 4.62 -11.41
N SER A 185 14.25 4.20 -12.33
CA SER A 185 15.69 4.50 -12.37
C SER A 185 16.09 5.96 -12.57
N ASN A 186 15.11 6.86 -12.73
CA ASN A 186 15.33 8.31 -12.84
C ASN A 186 14.81 9.11 -11.63
N SER A 187 14.38 8.45 -10.56
CA SER A 187 14.05 9.16 -9.34
C SER A 187 15.34 9.51 -8.59
N GLU A 188 15.89 10.70 -8.85
CA GLU A 188 16.51 11.44 -7.76
C GLU A 188 15.56 11.29 -6.57
N ARG A 189 15.97 10.58 -5.51
CA ARG A 189 15.19 10.45 -4.26
C ARG A 189 14.51 11.79 -4.04
N CYS A 190 13.20 11.88 -4.23
CA CYS A 190 12.48 13.14 -4.15
C CYS A 190 12.76 13.73 -2.77
N LYS A 191 13.74 14.64 -2.70
CA LYS A 191 14.15 15.33 -1.50
C LYS A 191 13.06 16.36 -1.25
N GLY A 192 12.10 15.96 -0.44
CA GLY A 192 11.04 16.82 0.01
C GLY A 192 9.87 15.99 0.47
N GLN A 193 9.81 15.71 1.77
CA GLN A 193 8.59 15.22 2.38
C GLN A 193 7.50 16.26 2.10
N SER A 194 6.53 15.90 1.26
CA SER A 194 5.36 16.75 1.04
C SER A 194 4.67 16.96 2.39
N PHE A 195 4.12 18.16 2.61
CA PHE A 195 3.33 18.40 3.81
C PHE A 195 2.12 17.49 3.78
N LYS A 196 2.06 16.54 4.72
CA LYS A 196 0.87 15.73 4.98
C LYS A 196 -0.07 16.54 5.87
N PHE A 197 -1.29 16.77 5.40
CA PHE A 197 -2.34 17.34 6.22
C PHE A 197 -2.88 16.24 7.12
N LEU A 198 -2.60 16.34 8.42
CA LEU A 198 -3.07 15.39 9.41
C LEU A 198 -4.43 15.84 9.93
N ASN A 199 -5.44 14.98 9.84
CA ASN A 199 -6.83 15.35 10.14
C ASN A 199 -7.02 15.78 11.60
N HIS A 200 -6.23 15.26 12.53
CA HIS A 200 -6.25 15.69 13.94
C HIS A 200 -5.97 17.19 14.10
N LEU A 201 -5.24 17.83 13.17
CA LEU A 201 -5.00 19.27 13.21
C LEU A 201 -6.32 20.03 13.20
N THR A 202 -7.34 19.56 12.48
CA THR A 202 -8.67 20.19 12.41
C THR A 202 -9.41 20.24 13.75
N MET A 203 -9.04 19.37 14.69
CA MET A 203 -9.66 19.24 16.00
C MET A 203 -9.06 20.20 17.02
N ASP A 204 -7.86 20.74 16.76
CA ASP A 204 -7.23 21.70 17.65
C ASP A 204 -7.92 23.07 17.52
N PRO A 205 -8.30 23.73 18.63
CA PRO A 205 -8.92 25.06 18.58
C PRO A 205 -8.11 26.14 17.84
N GLU A 206 -6.78 26.00 17.73
CA GLU A 206 -5.92 26.92 16.97
C GLU A 206 -6.06 26.71 15.45
N PHE A 207 -6.55 25.58 14.97
CA PHE A 207 -6.72 25.31 13.54
C PHE A 207 -7.58 26.35 12.85
N ILE A 208 -8.80 26.55 13.36
CA ILE A 208 -9.74 27.51 12.76
C ILE A 208 -9.22 28.94 12.91
N GLN A 209 -8.43 29.22 13.94
CA GLN A 209 -7.79 30.52 14.14
C GLN A 209 -6.70 30.75 13.08
N ILE A 210 -5.86 29.74 12.79
CA ILE A 210 -4.83 29.79 11.73
C ILE A 210 -5.47 29.98 10.36
N VAL A 211 -6.57 29.26 10.07
CA VAL A 211 -7.32 29.42 8.82
C VAL A 211 -7.87 30.83 8.71
N ASN A 212 -8.65 31.29 9.69
CA ASN A 212 -9.28 32.62 9.67
C ASN A 212 -8.26 33.76 9.60
N HIS A 213 -7.16 33.66 10.35
CA HIS A 213 -6.08 34.65 10.35
C HIS A 213 -5.41 34.78 8.98
N ASN A 214 -5.18 33.66 8.28
CA ASN A 214 -4.52 33.70 6.97
C ASN A 214 -5.49 33.99 5.83
N TRP A 215 -6.77 33.60 5.95
CA TRP A 215 -7.79 33.85 4.93
C TRP A 215 -8.30 35.29 4.92
N SER A 216 -8.31 35.96 6.08
CA SER A 216 -8.74 37.36 6.22
C SER A 216 -7.71 38.38 5.72
N LYS A 217 -6.47 37.95 5.45
CA LYS A 217 -5.43 38.82 4.89
C LYS A 217 -5.72 39.16 3.44
N ARG A 218 -5.91 40.44 3.14
CA ARG A 218 -6.04 40.93 1.77
C ARG A 218 -4.66 40.91 1.10
N ARG A 219 -4.51 40.08 0.07
CA ARG A 219 -3.28 39.98 -0.73
C ARG A 219 -3.47 40.61 -2.10
N GLU A 220 -2.41 41.22 -2.61
CA GLU A 220 -2.36 41.77 -3.97
C GLU A 220 -2.09 40.66 -4.98
N GLY A 221 -2.57 40.85 -6.22
CA GLY A 221 -2.47 39.88 -7.31
C GLY A 221 -3.83 39.36 -7.79
N CYS A 222 -3.80 38.50 -8.81
CA CYS A 222 -5.00 37.89 -9.36
C CYS A 222 -5.67 36.94 -8.35
N ALA A 223 -6.96 36.63 -8.55
CA ALA A 223 -7.73 35.82 -7.61
C ALA A 223 -7.08 34.46 -7.30
N MET A 224 -6.55 33.78 -8.32
CA MET A 224 -5.86 32.49 -8.16
C MET A 224 -4.58 32.61 -7.32
N TYR A 225 -3.76 33.63 -7.61
CA TYR A 225 -2.54 33.91 -6.85
C TYR A 225 -2.86 34.16 -5.35
N ARG A 226 -3.92 34.91 -5.08
CA ARG A 226 -4.35 35.20 -3.70
C ARG A 226 -4.78 33.94 -2.94
N ILE A 227 -5.51 33.04 -3.61
CA ILE A 227 -5.93 31.74 -3.04
C ILE A 227 -4.71 30.87 -2.76
N MET A 228 -3.81 30.68 -3.73
CA MET A 228 -2.60 29.87 -3.56
C MET A 228 -1.75 30.36 -2.40
N ARG A 229 -1.52 31.67 -2.31
CA ARG A 229 -0.75 32.26 -1.21
C ARG A 229 -1.44 32.04 0.14
N ASN A 230 -2.77 32.20 0.22
CA ASN A 230 -3.48 31.93 1.47
C ASN A 230 -3.32 30.46 1.91
N LEU A 231 -3.40 29.51 0.97
CA LEU A 231 -3.19 28.09 1.25
C LEU A 231 -1.76 27.77 1.68
N GLU A 232 -0.75 28.37 1.04
CA GLU A 232 0.66 28.24 1.43
C GLU A 232 0.88 28.65 2.89
N HIS A 233 0.34 29.81 3.30
CA HIS A 233 0.51 30.28 4.67
C HIS A 233 -0.33 29.56 5.71
N ILE A 234 -1.51 29.04 5.32
CA ILE A 234 -2.24 28.09 6.17
C ILE A 234 -1.39 26.85 6.39
N LYS A 235 -0.83 26.26 5.32
CA LYS A 235 0.09 25.13 5.41
C LYS A 235 1.26 25.41 6.35
N ASP A 236 1.87 26.59 6.28
CA ASP A 236 2.97 26.96 7.18
C ASP A 236 2.51 27.08 8.65
N GLY A 237 1.34 27.70 8.89
CA GLY A 237 0.76 27.78 10.23
C GLY A 237 0.37 26.42 10.81
N LEU A 238 -0.10 25.51 9.96
CA LEU A 238 -0.42 24.14 10.34
C LEU A 238 0.83 23.30 10.61
N LYS A 239 1.93 23.52 9.86
CA LYS A 239 3.24 22.94 10.18
C LYS A 239 3.73 23.38 11.55
N ASP A 240 3.62 24.66 11.87
CA ASP A 240 4.00 25.20 13.17
C ASP A 240 3.12 24.66 14.30
N LEU A 241 1.80 24.57 14.10
CA LEU A 241 0.88 23.94 15.05
C LEU A 241 1.27 22.48 15.31
N ASN A 242 1.55 21.72 14.24
CA ASN A 242 2.02 20.35 14.34
C ASN A 242 3.34 20.26 15.13
N GLN A 243 4.29 21.11 14.79
CA GLN A 243 5.60 21.15 15.46
C GLN A 243 5.53 21.58 16.93
N ARG A 244 4.60 22.46 17.31
CA ARG A 244 4.47 22.94 18.69
C ARG A 244 3.74 21.95 19.59
N LYS A 245 2.68 21.33 19.09
CA LYS A 245 1.76 20.53 19.90
C LYS A 245 1.89 19.03 19.73
N PHE A 246 2.34 18.58 18.56
CA PHE A 246 2.29 17.17 18.16
C PHE A 246 3.67 16.59 17.83
N LYS A 247 4.75 17.41 17.81
CA LYS A 247 6.13 16.96 17.58
C LYS A 247 6.62 15.85 18.52
N SER A 248 6.13 15.81 19.76
CA SER A 248 6.47 14.71 20.69
C SER A 248 5.82 13.38 20.30
N ILE A 249 4.69 13.42 19.58
CA ILE A 249 4.02 12.23 19.07
C ILE A 249 4.76 11.75 17.81
N ASP A 250 5.02 12.66 16.85
CA ASP A 250 5.80 12.37 15.65
C ASP A 250 7.18 11.76 15.98
N VAL A 251 7.87 12.30 16.99
CA VAL A 251 9.19 11.78 17.42
C VAL A 251 9.07 10.38 18.03
N LYS A 252 8.03 10.10 18.83
CA LYS A 252 7.84 8.77 19.44
C LYS A 252 7.44 7.73 18.41
N GLU A 253 6.57 8.09 17.46
CA GLU A 253 6.16 7.21 16.36
C GLU A 253 7.35 6.88 15.45
N ILE A 254 8.14 7.89 15.07
CA ILE A 254 9.38 7.68 14.30
C ILE A 254 10.34 6.77 15.06
N GLN A 255 10.55 7.00 16.37
CA GLN A 255 11.42 6.15 17.18
C GLN A 255 10.92 4.71 17.31
N ALA A 256 9.61 4.52 17.52
CA ALA A 256 9.00 3.20 17.60
C ALA A 256 9.12 2.46 16.25
N ARG A 257 8.88 3.15 15.15
CA ARG A 257 9.04 2.62 13.80
C ARG A 257 10.49 2.26 13.49
N GLU A 258 11.46 3.12 13.80
CA GLU A 258 12.89 2.83 13.61
C GLU A 258 13.37 1.62 14.44
N LYS A 259 12.86 1.48 15.66
CA LYS A 259 13.18 0.34 16.54
C LYS A 259 12.58 -0.97 16.01
N LEU A 260 11.32 -0.94 15.58
CA LEU A 260 10.66 -2.08 14.94
C LEU A 260 11.36 -2.46 13.63
N ASP A 261 11.70 -1.46 12.80
CA ASP A 261 12.45 -1.65 11.56
C ASP A 261 13.81 -2.32 11.82
N TYR A 262 14.53 -1.90 12.85
CA TYR A 262 15.81 -2.51 13.23
C TYR A 262 15.64 -4.00 13.59
N ILE A 263 14.64 -4.35 14.41
CA ILE A 263 14.39 -5.75 14.81
C ILE A 263 13.97 -6.59 13.60
N GLN A 264 13.07 -6.07 12.77
CA GLN A 264 12.57 -6.79 11.59
C GLN A 264 13.67 -7.03 10.55
N ASN A 265 14.61 -6.08 10.38
CA ASN A 265 15.80 -6.30 9.55
C ASN A 265 16.70 -7.43 10.07
N LEU A 266 16.88 -7.54 11.40
CA LEU A 266 17.63 -8.64 12.00
C LEU A 266 16.91 -9.98 11.81
N LEU A 267 15.57 -10.00 11.94
CA LEU A 267 14.74 -11.18 11.69
C LEU A 267 14.78 -11.67 10.25
N GLN A 268 15.06 -10.82 9.26
CA GLN A 268 15.28 -11.31 7.88
C GLN A 268 16.55 -12.18 7.77
N SER A 269 17.55 -11.94 8.62
CA SER A 269 18.80 -12.71 8.64
C SER A 269 18.76 -13.91 9.59
N ASP A 270 18.01 -13.81 10.69
CA ASP A 270 17.83 -14.87 11.69
C ASP A 270 16.33 -15.03 12.05
N PRO A 271 15.53 -15.65 11.16
CA PRO A 271 14.07 -15.55 11.25
C PRO A 271 13.44 -16.39 12.37
N MET A 272 14.20 -17.30 12.97
CA MET A 272 13.75 -18.16 14.06
C MET A 272 14.35 -17.74 15.41
N ASN A 273 14.98 -16.56 15.48
CA ASN A 273 15.58 -16.06 16.71
C ASN A 273 14.52 -15.73 17.75
N TYR A 274 14.40 -16.57 18.78
CA TYR A 274 13.40 -16.41 19.83
C TYR A 274 13.41 -15.02 20.49
N HIS A 275 14.60 -14.48 20.78
CA HIS A 275 14.72 -13.18 21.45
C HIS A 275 14.22 -12.05 20.54
N LEU A 276 14.59 -12.08 19.26
CA LEU A 276 14.13 -11.07 18.30
C LEU A 276 12.63 -11.17 18.03
N LEU A 277 12.06 -12.38 17.96
CA LEU A 277 10.62 -12.58 17.77
C LEU A 277 9.81 -12.02 18.95
N LYS A 278 10.28 -12.25 20.17
CA LYS A 278 9.68 -11.68 21.37
C LYS A 278 9.77 -10.15 21.39
N MET A 279 10.94 -9.60 21.04
CA MET A 279 11.12 -8.15 20.91
C MET A 279 10.20 -7.57 19.84
N GLU A 280 10.07 -8.21 18.67
CA GLU A 280 9.16 -7.77 17.61
C GLU A 280 7.72 -7.67 18.10
N LYS A 281 7.26 -8.68 18.85
CA LYS A 281 5.91 -8.70 19.42
C LYS A 281 5.71 -7.58 20.44
N GLU A 282 6.64 -7.42 21.38
CA GLU A 282 6.61 -6.36 22.38
C GLU A 282 6.61 -4.97 21.72
N GLU A 283 7.44 -4.75 20.69
CA GLU A 283 7.45 -3.50 19.94
C GLU A 283 6.19 -3.28 19.10
N LYS A 284 5.61 -4.31 18.48
CA LYS A 284 4.31 -4.19 17.78
C LYS A 284 3.20 -3.78 18.74
N GLU A 285 3.19 -4.35 19.95
CA GLU A 285 2.27 -3.98 21.02
C GLU A 285 2.56 -2.60 21.63
N GLU A 286 3.80 -2.13 21.62
CA GLU A 286 4.14 -0.78 22.07
C GLU A 286 3.83 0.26 20.98
N HIS A 287 4.08 -0.05 19.71
CA HIS A 287 3.78 0.79 18.57
C HIS A 287 2.27 1.08 18.46
N SER A 288 1.42 0.09 18.74
CA SER A 288 -0.04 0.32 18.82
C SER A 288 -0.44 1.25 19.98
N LYS A 289 0.40 1.37 21.02
CA LYS A 289 0.20 2.28 22.16
C LYS A 289 0.82 3.66 21.96
N VAL A 290 1.76 3.83 21.02
CA VAL A 290 2.44 5.11 20.74
C VAL A 290 1.48 6.12 20.08
N SER A 291 0.41 5.63 19.45
CA SER A 291 -0.75 6.44 19.06
C SER A 291 -2.04 5.78 19.53
N PRO A 292 -2.42 5.94 20.82
CA PRO A 292 -3.68 5.40 21.34
C PRO A 292 -4.85 6.28 20.89
N LEU A 293 -4.69 7.06 19.83
CA LEU A 293 -5.69 7.96 19.29
C LEU A 293 -5.59 7.88 17.78
N CYS A 294 -6.68 7.46 17.15
CA CYS A 294 -6.82 7.37 15.71
C CYS A 294 -6.22 8.58 15.00
N GLU A 295 -5.25 8.37 14.10
CA GLU A 295 -4.58 9.45 13.36
C GLU A 295 -5.55 10.34 12.57
N LEU A 296 -6.72 9.79 12.20
CA LEU A 296 -7.74 10.49 11.45
C LEU A 296 -8.63 11.36 12.33
N CYS A 297 -9.01 10.92 13.54
CA CYS A 297 -9.96 11.67 14.36
C CYS A 297 -9.39 12.24 15.66
N GLY A 298 -8.27 11.71 16.15
CA GLY A 298 -7.61 12.08 17.40
C GLY A 298 -8.46 11.85 18.66
N ARG A 299 -9.54 11.06 18.60
CA ARG A 299 -10.58 11.00 19.64
C ARG A 299 -10.80 9.64 20.29
N ALA A 300 -10.35 8.55 19.67
CA ALA A 300 -10.56 7.20 20.19
C ALA A 300 -9.34 6.33 19.92
N GLU A 301 -9.18 5.28 20.72
CA GLU A 301 -8.08 4.31 20.57
C GLU A 301 -7.99 3.78 19.15
N GLU A 302 -6.79 3.92 18.57
CA GLU A 302 -6.55 3.46 17.23
C GLU A 302 -6.65 1.94 17.19
N SER A 303 -7.61 1.45 16.42
CA SER A 303 -7.81 0.02 16.17
C SER A 303 -8.29 -0.12 14.73
N CYS A 304 -8.05 -1.26 14.07
CA CYS A 304 -8.62 -1.50 12.74
C CYS A 304 -10.15 -1.31 12.75
N ARG A 305 -10.81 -1.72 13.83
CA ARG A 305 -12.24 -1.51 14.04
C ARG A 305 -12.61 -0.03 13.98
N HIS A 306 -11.87 0.80 14.72
CA HIS A 306 -12.10 2.23 14.72
C HIS A 306 -11.69 2.89 13.39
N LEU A 307 -10.44 2.69 12.93
CA LEU A 307 -9.89 3.26 11.70
C LEU A 307 -10.72 2.95 10.47
N PHE A 308 -11.32 1.76 10.33
CA PHE A 308 -12.07 1.43 9.12
C PHE A 308 -13.59 1.60 9.28
N PHE A 309 -14.14 1.45 10.50
CA PHE A 309 -15.59 1.32 10.66
C PHE A 309 -16.23 2.26 11.68
N GLU A 310 -15.49 2.80 12.64
CA GLU A 310 -16.07 3.65 13.71
C GLU A 310 -15.61 5.10 13.69
N CYS A 311 -14.48 5.37 13.04
CA CYS A 311 -13.94 6.70 12.88
C CYS A 311 -14.85 7.51 11.95
N ASP A 312 -15.40 8.61 12.46
CA ASP A 312 -16.24 9.53 11.69
C ASP A 312 -15.54 10.04 10.42
N TRP A 313 -14.21 10.22 10.47
CA TRP A 313 -13.41 10.65 9.34
C TRP A 313 -13.29 9.55 8.30
N SER A 314 -13.03 8.32 8.72
CA SER A 314 -12.98 7.17 7.82
C SER A 314 -14.33 6.91 7.19
N ARG A 315 -15.42 6.96 7.95
CA ARG A 315 -16.77 6.87 7.37
C ARG A 315 -17.04 7.99 6.41
N LYS A 316 -16.73 9.25 6.74
CA LYS A 316 -16.87 10.36 5.80
C LYS A 316 -16.00 10.17 4.56
N LEU A 317 -14.78 9.63 4.71
CA LEU A 317 -13.85 9.43 3.60
C LEU A 317 -14.30 8.25 2.73
N LEU A 318 -14.81 7.18 3.32
CA LEU A 318 -15.42 6.03 2.67
C LEU A 318 -16.77 6.38 2.03
N ASP A 319 -17.60 7.19 2.66
CA ASP A 319 -18.86 7.72 2.10
C ASP A 319 -18.56 8.69 0.97
N LEU A 320 -17.55 9.55 1.12
CA LEU A 320 -17.08 10.42 0.04
C LEU A 320 -16.48 9.61 -1.10
N ALA A 321 -15.72 8.55 -0.80
CA ALA A 321 -15.17 7.63 -1.79
C ALA A 321 -16.30 6.87 -2.50
N ALA A 322 -17.24 6.28 -1.77
CA ALA A 322 -18.42 5.57 -2.29
C ALA A 322 -19.29 6.47 -3.17
N ASN A 323 -19.64 7.67 -2.68
CA ASN A 323 -20.36 8.66 -3.48
C ASN A 323 -19.56 9.14 -4.69
N TRP A 324 -18.23 9.19 -4.60
CA TRP A 324 -17.35 9.59 -5.69
C TRP A 324 -17.19 8.50 -6.76
N VAL A 325 -17.19 7.21 -6.36
CA VAL A 325 -17.15 6.07 -7.27
C VAL A 325 -18.54 5.60 -7.73
N GLY A 326 -19.61 6.25 -7.28
CA GLY A 326 -20.99 5.97 -7.70
C GLY A 326 -21.65 4.77 -7.01
N VAL A 327 -21.15 4.38 -5.84
CA VAL A 327 -21.65 3.26 -5.04
C VAL A 327 -22.49 3.82 -3.87
N GLU A 328 -23.68 3.28 -3.63
CA GLU A 328 -24.45 3.62 -2.43
C GLU A 328 -23.68 3.15 -1.20
N ALA A 329 -23.49 4.04 -0.21
CA ALA A 329 -22.78 3.72 1.03
C ALA A 329 -23.44 2.54 1.74
N VAL A 330 -22.92 1.33 1.53
CA VAL A 330 -23.37 0.15 2.28
C VAL A 330 -22.87 0.34 3.70
N HIS A 331 -23.79 0.67 4.61
CA HIS A 331 -23.54 0.55 6.03
C HIS A 331 -23.12 -0.90 6.32
N PHE A 332 -21.82 -1.16 6.38
CA PHE A 332 -21.26 -2.43 6.83
C PHE A 332 -21.71 -2.69 8.27
N LYS A 333 -22.89 -3.31 8.43
CA LYS A 333 -23.33 -3.92 9.68
C LYS A 333 -22.85 -5.36 9.67
N PHE A 334 -21.71 -5.61 10.29
CA PHE A 334 -21.39 -6.98 10.69
C PHE A 334 -21.94 -7.23 12.09
N GLN A 335 -22.73 -8.31 12.21
CA GLN A 335 -23.07 -8.92 13.48
C GLN A 335 -21.83 -9.63 14.02
N ASN A 336 -21.65 -9.54 15.34
CA ASN A 336 -20.48 -9.91 16.13
C ASN A 336 -19.85 -11.27 15.80
#